data_AF-G5A9I7-F1
#
_entry.id   AF-G5A9I7-F1
#
_cell.length_a   1.000
_cell.length_b   1.000
_cell.length_c   1.000
_cell.angle_alpha   90.00
_cell.angle_beta   90.00
_cell.angle_gamma   90.00
#
_symmetry.space_group_name_H-M   'P 1'
#
loop_
_entity.id
_entity.type
_entity.pdbx_description
1 polymer ?
#
loop_
_entity_poly.entity_id
_entity_poly.type
_entity_poly.pdbx_seq_one_letter_code
_entity_poly.pdbx_strand_id
1 'polypeptide(L)'
;MCYFHVMYNVRKRTQHLPFDDRRNVMNSIVDMHFTQSLLEFERTRDREIANWRKQTHRVECADYFEQQWLKGRYWRWQLYHNSEGYALTNNPCENLNGGLKHFVQRRKHHMCRLLEKI
;
A
#
# COMPACT_ATOMS: atom_id res chain seq x y z
N MET A 1 4.47 -2.08 -7.72
CA MET A 1 4.07 -2.75 -6.46
C MET A 1 2.60 -2.42 -6.28
N CYS A 2 1.75 -3.32 -5.80
CA CYS A 2 0.34 -2.96 -5.66
C CYS A 2 0.09 -2.06 -4.44
N TYR A 3 -1.04 -1.35 -4.49
CA TYR A 3 -1.54 -0.52 -3.39
C TYR A 3 -1.71 -1.30 -2.07
N PHE A 4 -2.20 -2.54 -2.12
CA PHE A 4 -2.34 -3.38 -0.92
C PHE A 4 -1.00 -3.54 -0.17
N HIS A 5 0.10 -3.78 -0.89
CA HIS A 5 1.41 -3.92 -0.28
C HIS A 5 1.90 -2.62 0.35
N VAL A 6 1.58 -1.46 -0.22
CA VAL A 6 1.89 -0.15 0.40
C VAL A 6 1.16 -0.05 1.74
N MET A 7 -0.16 -0.22 1.73
CA MET A 7 -1.00 -0.14 2.93
C MET A 7 -0.57 -1.13 4.02
N TYR A 8 -0.29 -2.38 3.63
CA TYR A 8 0.13 -3.42 4.55
C TYR A 8 1.47 -3.12 5.23
N ASN A 9 2.48 -2.68 4.46
CA ASN A 9 3.80 -2.39 5.00
C ASN A 9 3.82 -1.11 5.82
N VAL A 10 3.12 -0.06 5.39
CA VAL A 10 2.99 1.18 6.17
C VAL A 10 2.25 0.93 7.48
N ARG A 11 1.15 0.16 7.45
CA ARG A 11 0.42 -0.22 8.68
C ARG A 11 1.33 -0.92 9.68
N LYS A 12 2.20 -1.83 9.24
CA LYS A 12 3.20 -2.48 10.10
C LYS A 12 4.20 -1.49 10.68
N ARG A 13 4.73 -0.61 9.83
CA ARG A 13 5.74 0.38 10.25
C ARG A 13 5.17 1.37 11.27
N THR A 14 3.89 1.72 11.16
CA THR A 14 3.21 2.72 12.00
C THR A 14 2.48 2.13 13.22
N GLN A 15 2.71 0.86 13.57
CA GLN A 15 2.03 0.23 14.72
C GLN A 15 2.34 0.91 16.06
N HIS A 16 3.53 1.50 16.19
CA HIS A 16 3.97 2.20 17.38
C HIS A 16 3.37 3.61 17.52
N LEU A 17 2.74 4.14 16.46
CA LEU A 17 2.13 5.47 16.49
C LEU A 17 0.74 5.42 17.16
N PRO A 18 0.30 6.54 17.77
CA PRO A 18 -1.06 6.73 18.22
C PRO A 18 -2.10 6.41 17.13
N PHE A 19 -3.31 6.03 17.56
CA PHE A 19 -4.38 5.60 16.63
C PHE A 19 -4.71 6.68 15.59
N ASP A 20 -4.87 7.93 16.03
CA ASP A 20 -5.23 9.04 15.13
C ASP A 20 -4.12 9.35 14.14
N ASP A 21 -2.86 9.20 14.55
CA ASP A 21 -1.71 9.39 13.67
C ASP A 21 -1.64 8.33 12.60
N ARG A 22 -1.80 7.06 13.00
CA ARG A 22 -1.88 5.95 12.05
C ARG A 22 -3.06 6.17 11.11
N ARG A 23 -4.24 6.51 11.61
CA ARG A 23 -5.42 6.77 10.79
C ARG A 23 -5.16 7.88 9.77
N ASN A 24 -4.54 8.98 10.20
CA ASN A 24 -4.21 10.08 9.32
C ASN A 24 -3.23 9.65 8.22
N VAL A 25 -2.13 8.97 8.56
CA VAL A 25 -1.17 8.44 7.58
C VAL A 25 -1.86 7.52 6.56
N MET A 26 -2.69 6.57 7.04
CA MET A 26 -3.37 5.64 6.14
C MET A 26 -4.37 6.36 5.22
N ASN A 27 -5.11 7.37 5.71
CA ASN A 27 -6.03 8.16 4.90
C ASN A 27 -5.30 9.00 3.84
N SER A 28 -4.22 9.67 4.21
CA SER A 28 -3.38 10.42 3.27
C SER A 28 -2.87 9.53 2.12
N ILE A 29 -2.56 8.25 2.38
CA ILE A 29 -2.13 7.29 1.34
C ILE A 29 -3.29 6.87 0.45
N VAL A 30 -4.50 6.70 1.01
CA VAL A 30 -5.74 6.46 0.24
C VAL A 30 -5.95 7.62 -0.74
N ASP A 31 -5.87 8.86 -0.26
CA ASP A 31 -6.06 10.06 -1.08
C ASP A 31 -5.04 10.10 -2.23
N MET A 32 -3.76 9.85 -1.92
CA MET A 32 -2.71 9.75 -2.96
C MET A 32 -2.99 8.63 -3.97
N HIS A 33 -3.48 7.46 -3.52
CA HIS A 33 -3.74 6.32 -4.40
C HIS A 33 -4.83 6.64 -5.41
N PHE A 34 -5.93 7.26 -4.97
CA PHE A 34 -7.12 7.49 -5.79
C PHE A 34 -7.06 8.75 -6.67
N THR A 35 -5.95 9.48 -6.66
CA THR A 35 -5.71 10.56 -7.62
C THR A 35 -5.80 10.09 -9.07
N GLN A 36 -6.36 10.95 -9.93
CA GLN A 36 -6.68 10.64 -11.33
C GLN A 36 -5.60 11.13 -12.31
N SER A 37 -4.61 11.88 -11.84
CA SER A 37 -3.52 12.37 -12.67
C SER A 37 -2.23 12.55 -11.89
N LEU A 38 -1.10 12.62 -12.60
CA LEU A 38 0.21 12.93 -12.01
C LEU A 38 0.18 14.28 -11.27
N LEU A 39 -0.44 15.31 -11.86
CA LEU A 39 -0.51 16.63 -11.24
C LEU A 39 -1.29 16.61 -9.92
N GLU A 40 -2.43 15.93 -9.88
CA GLU A 40 -3.23 15.78 -8.67
C GLU A 40 -2.48 14.97 -7.61
N PHE A 41 -1.78 13.92 -8.03
CA PHE A 41 -0.91 13.13 -7.16
C PHE A 41 0.20 13.98 -6.54
N GLU A 42 0.94 14.75 -7.32
CA GLU A 42 2.04 15.58 -6.80
C GLU A 42 1.55 16.62 -5.80
N ARG A 43 0.43 17.29 -6.08
CA ARG A 43 -0.21 18.23 -5.15
C ARG A 43 -0.62 17.57 -3.84
N THR A 44 -1.25 16.39 -3.94
CA THR A 44 -1.71 15.64 -2.76
C THR A 44 -0.51 15.13 -1.96
N ARG A 45 0.48 14.54 -2.63
CA ARG A 45 1.74 14.07 -2.06
C ARG A 45 2.42 15.18 -1.26
N ASP A 46 2.63 16.35 -1.87
CA ASP A 46 3.39 17.44 -1.24
C ASP A 46 2.65 17.99 -0.02
N ARG A 47 1.32 18.12 -0.10
CA ARG A 47 0.47 18.53 1.03
C ARG A 47 0.57 17.55 2.19
N GLU A 48 0.37 16.26 1.93
CA GLU A 48 0.34 15.24 2.98
C GLU A 48 1.72 14.97 3.59
N ILE A 49 2.78 14.90 2.77
CA ILE A 49 4.15 14.75 3.28
C ILE A 49 4.55 15.94 4.14
N ALA A 50 4.23 17.17 3.71
CA ALA A 50 4.48 18.36 4.51
C ALA A 50 3.71 18.30 5.84
N ASN A 51 2.46 17.84 5.83
CA ASN A 51 1.66 17.66 7.05
C ASN A 51 2.28 16.63 8.00
N TRP A 52 2.74 15.49 7.49
CA TRP A 52 3.40 14.47 8.30
C TRP A 52 4.70 15.01 8.93
N ARG A 53 5.49 15.79 8.18
CA ARG A 53 6.75 16.36 8.66
C ARG A 53 6.56 17.44 9.74
N LYS A 54 5.37 18.04 9.88
CA LYS A 54 5.08 18.99 10.98
C LYS A 54 5.10 18.33 12.37
N GLN A 55 4.88 17.02 12.43
CA GLN A 55 4.83 16.29 13.68
C GLN A 55 6.10 15.46 13.85
N THR A 56 6.86 15.73 14.90
CA THR A 56 8.21 15.16 15.12
C THR A 56 8.21 13.63 15.12
N HIS A 57 7.21 13.00 15.73
CA HIS A 57 7.07 11.54 15.79
C HIS A 57 6.64 10.88 14.47
N ARG A 58 6.30 11.67 13.44
CA ARG A 58 5.94 11.17 12.10
C ARG A 58 7.02 11.39 11.04
N VAL A 59 8.10 12.10 11.37
CA VAL A 59 9.20 12.39 10.44
C VAL A 59 9.83 11.10 9.92
N GLU A 60 10.10 10.14 10.80
CA GLU A 60 10.67 8.84 10.38
C GLU A 60 9.74 8.09 9.42
N CYS A 61 8.42 8.16 9.66
CA CYS A 61 7.43 7.57 8.76
C CYS A 61 7.44 8.26 7.39
N ALA A 62 7.55 9.58 7.36
CA ALA A 62 7.63 10.35 6.12
C ALA A 62 8.91 10.01 5.33
N ASP A 63 10.06 9.92 5.99
CA ASP A 63 11.34 9.57 5.36
C ASP A 63 11.31 8.15 4.80
N TYR A 64 10.83 7.18 5.59
CA TYR A 64 10.61 5.81 5.13
C TYR A 64 9.69 5.79 3.90
N PHE A 65 8.57 6.51 3.97
CA PHE A 65 7.58 6.49 2.90
C PHE A 65 8.13 7.08 1.61
N GLU A 66 8.84 8.20 1.72
CA GLU A 66 9.45 8.85 0.57
C GLU A 66 10.52 7.97 -0.09
N GLN A 67 11.40 7.36 0.70
CA GLN A 67 12.45 6.50 0.18
C GLN A 67 11.92 5.23 -0.49
N GLN A 68 10.91 4.58 0.11
CA GLN A 68 10.44 3.28 -0.37
C GLN A 68 9.34 3.40 -1.44
N TRP A 69 8.38 4.29 -1.21
CA TRP A 69 7.13 4.34 -1.97
C TRP A 69 7.03 5.52 -2.93
N LEU A 70 7.92 6.50 -2.86
CA LEU A 70 7.93 7.64 -3.80
C LEU A 70 9.17 7.65 -4.70
N LYS A 71 10.36 7.47 -4.13
CA LYS A 71 11.64 7.47 -4.86
C LYS A 71 12.18 6.07 -5.15
N GLY A 72 11.69 5.07 -4.41
CA GLY A 72 12.16 3.69 -4.49
C GLY A 72 11.64 2.93 -5.71
N ARG A 73 12.12 1.69 -5.87
CA ARG A 73 11.71 0.78 -6.96
C ARG A 73 10.20 0.51 -7.00
N TYR A 74 9.51 0.68 -5.88
CA TYR A 74 8.11 0.30 -5.70
C TYR A 74 7.13 1.47 -5.85
N TRP A 75 7.55 2.58 -6.47
CA TRP A 75 6.79 3.83 -6.52
C TRP A 75 5.47 3.79 -7.30
N ARG A 76 5.32 2.88 -8.28
CA ARG A 76 4.10 2.74 -9.10
C ARG A 76 3.03 1.96 -8.37
N TRP A 77 2.20 2.66 -7.61
CA TRP A 77 1.04 2.12 -6.88
C TRP A 77 -0.20 3.01 -6.96
N GLN A 78 -0.09 4.19 -7.56
CA GLN A 78 -1.16 5.15 -7.75
C GLN A 78 -2.11 4.70 -8.86
N LEU A 79 -3.39 5.04 -8.73
CA LEU A 79 -4.43 4.55 -9.61
C LEU A 79 -4.28 5.07 -11.04
N TYR A 80 -3.85 6.32 -11.24
CA TYR A 80 -3.68 6.93 -12.56
C TYR A 80 -2.65 6.23 -13.47
N HIS A 81 -1.86 5.28 -12.94
CA HIS A 81 -1.00 4.43 -13.77
C HIS A 81 -1.75 3.29 -14.46
N ASN A 82 -2.93 2.92 -13.96
CA ASN A 82 -3.74 1.88 -14.56
C ASN A 82 -4.58 2.47 -15.69
N SER A 83 -4.61 1.81 -16.83
CA SER A 83 -5.58 2.11 -17.88
C SER A 83 -6.99 1.77 -17.41
N GLU A 84 -7.98 2.43 -18.01
CA GLU A 84 -9.39 2.16 -17.76
C GLU A 84 -9.73 0.68 -17.98
N GLY A 85 -10.63 0.14 -17.16
CA GLY A 85 -11.05 -1.27 -17.21
C GLY A 85 -10.18 -2.25 -16.42
N TYR A 86 -9.06 -1.81 -15.84
CA TYR A 86 -8.27 -2.64 -14.93
C TYR A 86 -8.79 -2.56 -13.49
N ALA A 87 -8.64 -3.64 -12.74
CA ALA A 87 -9.07 -3.68 -11.34
C ALA A 87 -8.33 -2.62 -10.51
N LEU A 88 -9.09 -1.76 -9.82
CA LEU A 88 -8.58 -0.67 -8.99
C LEU A 88 -7.70 -1.17 -7.84
N THR A 89 -7.89 -2.41 -7.40
CA THR A 89 -7.11 -3.03 -6.33
C THR A 89 -6.83 -4.49 -6.66
N ASN A 90 -5.65 -4.99 -6.28
CA ASN A 90 -5.36 -6.42 -6.32
C ASN A 90 -5.81 -7.16 -5.05
N ASN A 91 -6.63 -6.53 -4.19
CA ASN A 91 -7.11 -7.09 -2.93
C ASN A 91 -7.80 -8.46 -3.09
N PRO A 92 -8.60 -8.74 -4.15
CA PRO A 92 -9.14 -10.08 -4.35
C PRO A 92 -8.05 -11.15 -4.52
N CYS A 93 -7.00 -10.85 -5.29
CA CYS A 93 -5.87 -11.74 -5.48
C CYS A 93 -5.10 -11.97 -4.17
N GLU A 94 -4.89 -10.92 -3.37
CA GLU A 94 -4.20 -11.04 -2.08
C GLU A 94 -5.03 -11.79 -1.03
N ASN A 95 -6.35 -11.60 -1.01
CA ASN A 95 -7.25 -12.37 -0.16
C ASN A 95 -7.28 -13.85 -0.56
N LEU A 96 -7.35 -14.15 -1.86
CA LEU A 96 -7.24 -15.51 -2.37
C LEU A 96 -5.89 -16.14 -1.96
N ASN A 97 -4.80 -15.41 -2.18
CA ASN A 97 -3.46 -15.85 -1.76
C ASN A 97 -3.40 -16.11 -0.24
N GLY A 98 -4.07 -15.28 0.57
CA GLY A 98 -4.19 -15.47 2.01
C GLY A 98 -4.95 -16.75 2.37
N GLY A 99 -6.11 -16.98 1.75
CA GLY A 99 -6.92 -18.19 1.93
C GLY A 99 -6.17 -19.47 1.53
N LEU A 100 -5.52 -19.45 0.37
CA LEU A 100 -4.69 -20.57 -0.08
C LEU A 100 -3.55 -20.86 0.89
N LYS A 101 -2.82 -19.82 1.34
CA LYS A 101 -1.74 -19.97 2.33
C LYS A 101 -2.25 -20.54 3.66
N HIS A 102 -3.45 -20.18 4.08
CA HIS A 102 -4.08 -20.72 5.28
C HIS A 102 -4.44 -22.21 5.09
N PHE A 103 -5.12 -22.54 3.99
CA PHE A 103 -5.52 -23.90 3.65
C PHE A 103 -4.32 -24.87 3.59
N VAL A 104 -3.23 -24.47 2.93
CA VAL A 104 -2.01 -25.30 2.83
C VAL A 104 -1.11 -25.24 4.06
N GLN A 105 -1.53 -24.54 5.12
CA GLN A 105 -0.70 -24.28 6.31
C GLN A 105 0.70 -23.75 5.95
N ARG A 106 0.77 -22.91 4.91
CA ARG A 106 2.00 -22.35 4.32
C ARG A 106 3.02 -23.38 3.84
N ARG A 107 2.63 -24.63 3.63
CA ARG A 107 3.47 -25.64 2.97
C ARG A 107 3.57 -25.32 1.48
N LYS A 108 4.77 -25.48 0.92
CA LYS A 108 5.00 -25.27 -0.51
C LYS A 108 4.44 -26.46 -1.28
N HIS A 109 3.47 -26.21 -2.15
CA HIS A 109 2.95 -27.20 -3.08
C HIS A 109 3.12 -26.69 -4.51
N HIS A 110 3.31 -27.61 -5.45
CA HIS A 110 3.21 -27.28 -6.86
C HIS A 110 1.78 -26.84 -7.18
N MET A 111 1.59 -25.67 -7.79
CA MET A 111 0.26 -25.06 -7.98
C MET A 111 -0.72 -26.00 -8.68
N CYS A 112 -0.31 -26.70 -9.73
CA CYS A 112 -1.20 -27.65 -10.43
C CYS A 112 -1.71 -28.76 -9.49
N ARG A 113 -0.86 -29.27 -8.61
CA ARG A 113 -1.24 -30.31 -7.64
C ARG A 113 -2.05 -29.77 -6.46
N LEU A 114 -2.02 -28.46 -6.24
CA LEU A 114 -2.82 -27.81 -5.22
C LEU A 114 -4.27 -27.63 -5.70
N LEU A 115 -4.45 -27.26 -6.98
CA LEU A 115 -5.77 -27.11 -7.59
C LEU A 115 -6.55 -28.43 -7.64
N GLU A 116 -5.87 -29.57 -7.71
CA GLU A 116 -6.50 -30.90 -7.61
C GLU A 116 -7.06 -31.22 -6.21
N LYS A 117 -6.70 -30.45 -5.17
CA LYS A 117 -7.09 -30.68 -3.77
C LYS A 117 -8.15 -29.70 -3.24
N ILE A 118 -8.51 -28.70 -4.04
CA ILE A 118 -9.51 -27.66 -3.72
C ILE A 118 -10.81 -28.05 -4.42
#